data_AF-R9HQN6-F1
#
_entry.id   AF-R9HQN6-F1
#
_cell.length_a   1.000
_cell.length_b   1.000
_cell.length_c   1.000
_cell.angle_alpha   90.00
_cell.angle_beta   90.00
_cell.angle_gamma   90.00
#
_symmetry.space_group_name_H-M   'P 1'
#
loop_
_entity.id
_entity.type
_entity.pdbx_description
1 polymer ?
#
loop_
_entity_poly.entity_id
_entity_poly.type
_entity_poly.pdbx_seq_one_letter_code
_entity_poly.pdbx_strand_id
1 'polypeptide(L)'
;MKRVFSLFLCLLCVCGVMAQIRGNEVRVVVSPDHGDWVYRPNEKCTFTVRVLKAQNLLPDVRIDYELGPEMYPAEVKKDVVLKDGTLKLQGTMKTAGFLRCKVKAHVDGRTYEGLATSAYAPGQLQPVTKLPADFRDYWAKTLEEARKTPLNPLMTLLPERCTETDNVYQVSFQTKALGGRFYGILSIPKKEGKYPALLRVPGAGVRPYAGDTYTAPGKVITLEVGIHGIPVTMQQSVYDALAGGALSNYWTFGRDSRDASYYNRVVVGALRAVDFICSLPQYDGKALGVTGSSQGGALSVITAALDSRVTFLAAVHPALCDHEAFFKKRACGWPHYFYYYGTPDEKQLETVRYYDTANFARLLNVPGWFSWGYNDEVCPPTSMYAAYNVISSPKELHLYLETGHYWYQEQWDEWLDWIRRQLNVSM
;
A
#
# COMPACT_ATOMS: atom_id res chain seq x y z
N MET A 1 13.03 49.37 35.65
CA MET A 1 14.26 48.74 36.18
C MET A 1 13.97 47.28 36.49
N LYS A 2 14.69 46.36 35.83
CA LYS A 2 15.17 45.04 36.29
C LYS A 2 14.13 44.12 36.99
N ARG A 3 13.80 42.91 36.53
CA ARG A 3 14.60 41.73 36.06
C ARG A 3 13.61 40.83 35.30
N VAL A 4 13.76 40.40 34.04
CA VAL A 4 14.74 39.50 33.38
C VAL A 4 15.06 38.19 34.13
N PHE A 5 14.81 37.10 33.41
CA PHE A 5 15.42 35.76 33.41
C PHE A 5 14.71 34.57 34.08
N SER A 6 14.62 33.52 33.25
CA SER A 6 14.55 32.10 33.57
C SER A 6 13.18 31.46 33.77
N LEU A 7 12.55 31.08 32.66
CA LEU A 7 11.82 29.82 32.56
C LEU A 7 11.78 29.35 31.09
N PHE A 8 12.96 29.25 30.48
CA PHE A 8 13.16 28.72 29.13
C PHE A 8 14.07 27.49 29.20
N LEU A 9 13.72 26.50 30.03
CA LEU A 9 14.44 25.22 30.08
C LEU A 9 13.65 24.13 30.84
N CYS A 10 12.47 23.73 30.37
CA CYS A 10 11.82 22.50 30.90
C CYS A 10 10.81 21.84 29.96
N LEU A 11 10.80 22.14 28.66
CA LEU A 11 9.87 21.54 27.69
C LEU A 11 10.55 20.78 26.54
N LEU A 12 11.73 20.20 26.80
CA LEU A 12 12.46 19.35 25.85
C LEU A 12 12.62 17.88 26.30
N CYS A 13 12.05 17.48 27.45
CA CYS A 13 12.36 16.17 28.05
C CYS A 13 11.26 15.09 27.95
N VAL A 14 10.19 15.28 27.16
CA VAL A 14 9.10 14.26 27.09
C VAL A 14 9.12 13.46 25.77
N CYS A 15 9.91 13.83 24.77
CA CYS A 15 9.95 13.14 23.46
C CYS A 15 11.09 12.10 23.31
N GLY A 16 11.67 11.58 24.39
CA GLY A 16 12.90 10.76 24.33
C GLY A 16 12.78 9.27 24.65
N VAL A 17 11.75 8.81 25.36
CA VAL A 17 11.83 7.46 26.00
C VAL A 17 11.44 6.33 25.05
N MET A 18 10.51 6.56 24.10
CA MET A 18 10.15 5.56 23.08
C MET A 18 11.23 5.39 22.00
N ALA A 19 12.07 6.41 21.77
CA ALA A 19 13.11 6.39 20.74
C ALA A 19 14.31 5.48 21.08
N GLN A 20 14.39 4.97 22.32
CA GLN A 20 15.49 4.13 22.80
C GLN A 20 15.22 2.61 22.68
N ILE A 21 13.97 2.18 22.44
CA ILE A 21 13.62 0.77 22.31
C ILE A 21 13.83 0.33 20.85
N ARG A 22 14.82 -0.54 20.60
CA ARG A 22 15.16 -1.05 19.26
C ARG A 22 14.82 -2.55 19.14
N GLY A 23 13.55 -2.83 18.86
CA GLY A 23 13.09 -4.20 18.59
C GLY A 23 13.24 -5.15 19.79
N ASN A 24 13.40 -6.44 19.49
CA ASN A 24 13.52 -7.51 20.47
C ASN A 24 14.94 -8.11 20.44
N GLU A 25 15.47 -8.48 21.61
CA GLU A 25 16.76 -9.18 21.73
C GLU A 25 16.68 -10.61 21.15
N VAL A 26 15.58 -11.31 21.43
CA VAL A 26 15.30 -12.63 20.84
C VAL A 26 14.77 -12.44 19.42
N ARG A 27 15.38 -13.13 18.46
CA ARG A 27 15.02 -13.08 17.05
C ARG A 27 14.81 -14.48 16.51
N VAL A 28 13.72 -14.68 15.80
CA VAL A 28 13.48 -15.89 15.01
C VAL A 28 13.88 -15.58 13.57
N VAL A 29 14.92 -16.24 13.08
CA VAL A 29 15.43 -16.07 11.71
C VAL A 29 15.07 -17.31 10.92
N VAL A 30 14.31 -17.13 9.85
CA VAL A 30 14.00 -18.18 8.88
C VAL A 30 14.67 -17.78 7.57
N SER A 31 15.44 -18.68 6.96
CA SER A 31 16.16 -18.38 5.72
C SER A 31 16.03 -19.55 4.74
N PRO A 32 15.57 -19.32 3.50
CA PRO A 32 15.64 -20.32 2.45
C PRO A 32 17.10 -20.56 2.04
N ASP A 33 17.37 -21.68 1.39
CA ASP A 33 18.71 -22.07 0.92
C ASP A 33 19.13 -21.38 -0.39
N HIS A 34 18.21 -20.70 -1.09
CA HIS A 34 18.52 -19.82 -2.21
C HIS A 34 18.61 -18.36 -1.78
N GLY A 35 19.66 -17.65 -2.20
CA GLY A 35 19.88 -16.24 -1.85
C GLY A 35 18.88 -15.26 -2.48
N ASP A 36 18.30 -15.60 -3.64
CA ASP A 36 17.27 -14.82 -4.34
C ASP A 36 15.83 -15.26 -3.98
N TRP A 37 15.69 -16.32 -3.19
CA TRP A 37 14.43 -16.92 -2.74
C TRP A 37 13.56 -17.45 -3.88
N VAL A 38 14.12 -17.70 -5.08
CA VAL A 38 13.38 -18.17 -6.25
C VAL A 38 13.69 -19.64 -6.55
N TYR A 39 12.64 -20.40 -6.82
CA TYR A 39 12.68 -21.84 -7.08
C TYR A 39 11.87 -22.20 -8.33
N ARG A 40 12.24 -23.31 -8.96
CA ARG A 40 11.46 -23.96 -10.02
C ARG A 40 10.35 -24.83 -9.41
N PRO A 41 9.23 -25.04 -10.11
CA PRO A 41 8.23 -26.01 -9.68
C PRO A 41 8.86 -27.40 -9.43
N ASN A 42 8.48 -28.04 -8.32
CA ASN A 42 9.01 -29.30 -7.79
C ASN A 42 10.46 -29.26 -7.29
N GLU A 43 11.13 -28.12 -7.34
CA GLU A 43 12.41 -27.92 -6.66
C GLU A 43 12.20 -27.92 -5.14
N LYS A 44 13.15 -28.47 -4.39
CA LYS A 44 13.06 -28.56 -2.94
C LYS A 44 13.67 -27.30 -2.33
N CYS A 45 12.90 -26.56 -1.55
CA CYS A 45 13.39 -25.47 -0.71
C CYS A 45 13.67 -25.99 0.70
N THR A 46 14.87 -25.70 1.22
CA THR A 46 15.22 -25.96 2.62
C THR A 46 15.24 -24.64 3.41
N PHE A 47 14.28 -24.46 4.29
CA PHE A 47 14.30 -23.37 5.26
C PHE A 47 15.17 -23.76 6.46
N THR A 48 16.12 -22.89 6.83
CA THR A 48 16.86 -22.97 8.08
C THR A 48 16.25 -22.01 9.08
N VAL A 49 15.66 -22.57 10.14
CA VAL A 49 15.13 -21.86 11.30
C VAL A 49 16.24 -21.73 12.34
N ARG A 50 16.40 -20.52 12.90
CA ARG A 50 17.34 -20.22 13.98
C ARG A 50 16.66 -19.33 15.00
N VAL A 51 16.72 -19.69 16.28
CA VAL A 51 16.32 -18.78 17.37
C VAL A 51 17.59 -18.20 17.97
N LEU A 52 17.70 -16.88 17.92
CA LEU A 52 18.87 -16.14 18.37
C LEU A 52 18.54 -15.30 19.59
N LYS A 53 19.46 -15.25 20.57
CA LYS A 53 19.47 -14.25 21.64
C LYS A 53 20.86 -13.63 21.69
N ALA A 54 20.93 -12.30 21.68
CA ALA A 54 22.20 -11.57 21.56
C ALA A 54 23.08 -12.12 20.41
N GLN A 55 22.46 -12.42 19.26
CA GLN A 55 23.09 -12.97 18.05
C GLN A 55 23.63 -14.41 18.16
N ASN A 56 23.50 -15.07 19.31
CA ASN A 56 23.90 -16.46 19.51
C ASN A 56 22.70 -17.40 19.41
N LEU A 57 22.91 -18.63 18.93
CA LEU A 57 21.88 -19.66 18.94
C LEU A 57 21.41 -19.93 20.38
N LEU A 58 20.10 -19.92 20.57
CA LEU A 58 19.47 -20.18 21.86
C LEU A 58 19.01 -21.65 21.89
N PRO A 59 19.64 -22.53 22.69
CA PRO A 59 19.27 -23.94 22.77
C PRO A 59 17.96 -24.16 23.55
N ASP A 60 17.43 -25.39 23.43
CA ASP A 60 16.23 -25.89 24.12
C ASP A 60 14.97 -24.99 23.99
N VAL A 61 14.85 -24.27 22.88
CA VAL A 61 13.69 -23.40 22.61
C VAL A 61 12.53 -24.22 22.06
N ARG A 62 11.32 -24.01 22.60
CA ARG A 62 10.08 -24.54 22.03
C ARG A 62 9.54 -23.61 20.95
N ILE A 63 9.20 -24.17 19.79
CA ILE A 63 8.60 -23.44 18.68
C ILE A 63 7.31 -24.10 18.21
N ASP A 64 6.41 -23.26 17.68
CA ASP A 64 5.35 -23.66 16.77
C ASP A 64 5.74 -23.25 15.34
N TYR A 65 5.38 -24.03 14.34
CA TYR A 65 5.60 -23.64 12.95
C TYR A 65 4.46 -24.03 12.01
N GLU A 66 4.35 -23.23 10.95
CA GLU A 66 3.49 -23.43 9.80
C GLU A 66 4.36 -23.50 8.54
N LEU A 67 4.12 -24.51 7.69
CA LEU A 67 4.83 -24.69 6.42
C LEU A 67 3.82 -25.02 5.31
N GLY A 68 3.83 -24.23 4.23
CA GLY A 68 2.99 -24.48 3.07
C GLY A 68 2.74 -23.22 2.24
N PRO A 69 1.85 -23.30 1.24
CA PRO A 69 1.42 -22.12 0.49
C PRO A 69 0.99 -20.99 1.42
N GLU A 70 1.34 -19.75 1.10
CA GLU A 70 0.94 -18.60 1.93
C GLU A 70 -0.60 -18.54 2.13
N MET A 71 -1.01 -18.19 3.35
CA MET A 71 -2.39 -18.30 3.87
C MET A 71 -2.97 -19.72 4.01
N TYR A 72 -2.36 -20.75 3.41
CA TYR A 72 -2.87 -22.12 3.40
C TYR A 72 -1.78 -23.12 3.80
N PRO A 73 -1.29 -23.09 5.06
CA PRO A 73 -0.24 -24.00 5.50
C PRO A 73 -0.69 -25.45 5.38
N ALA A 74 0.20 -26.29 4.84
CA ALA A 74 -0.05 -27.71 4.64
C ALA A 74 0.38 -28.53 5.87
N GLU A 75 1.40 -28.04 6.58
CA GLU A 75 1.89 -28.60 7.83
C GLU A 75 1.82 -27.53 8.93
N VAL A 76 1.25 -27.93 10.07
CA VAL A 76 1.25 -27.14 11.30
C VAL A 76 1.75 -28.05 12.42
N LYS A 77 2.85 -27.66 13.07
CA LYS A 77 3.40 -28.38 14.22
C LYS A 77 3.47 -27.44 15.41
N LYS A 78 3.22 -28.00 16.58
CA LYS A 78 3.30 -27.29 17.85
C LYS A 78 4.34 -27.93 18.74
N ASP A 79 4.90 -27.11 19.62
CA ASP A 79 5.76 -27.56 20.72
C ASP A 79 7.00 -28.36 20.28
N VAL A 80 7.60 -27.96 19.16
CA VAL A 80 8.84 -28.56 18.61
C VAL A 80 10.04 -27.99 19.35
N VAL A 81 10.89 -28.85 19.90
CA VAL A 81 12.09 -28.43 20.65
C VAL A 81 13.29 -28.29 19.73
N LEU A 82 13.87 -27.10 19.67
CA LEU A 82 15.14 -26.80 19.01
C LEU A 82 16.27 -26.98 20.01
N LYS A 83 16.77 -28.22 20.14
CA LYS A 83 17.90 -28.59 21.02
C LYS A 83 19.08 -27.63 20.90
N ASP A 84 19.51 -27.37 19.67
CA ASP A 84 20.69 -26.54 19.37
C ASP A 84 20.29 -25.14 18.85
N GLY A 85 19.04 -24.73 19.08
CA GLY A 85 18.52 -23.45 18.58
C GLY A 85 18.28 -23.38 17.07
N THR A 86 18.36 -24.50 16.36
CA THR A 86 18.14 -24.57 14.91
C THR A 86 17.29 -25.77 14.48
N LEU A 87 16.59 -25.62 13.35
CA LEU A 87 15.80 -26.66 12.70
C LEU A 87 15.85 -26.44 11.17
N LYS A 88 15.97 -27.53 10.40
CA LYS A 88 15.80 -27.48 8.94
C LYS A 88 14.44 -28.04 8.56
N LEU A 89 13.70 -27.29 7.76
CA LEU A 89 12.38 -27.65 7.25
C LEU A 89 12.42 -27.65 5.73
N GLN A 90 11.84 -28.68 5.10
CA GLN A 90 11.86 -28.84 3.65
C GLN A 90 10.45 -28.77 3.09
N GLY A 91 10.27 -28.04 2.00
CA GLY A 91 9.01 -27.96 1.28
C GLY A 91 9.20 -27.75 -0.21
N THR A 92 8.12 -27.86 -0.97
CA THR A 92 8.12 -27.64 -2.41
C THR A 92 6.73 -27.23 -2.89
N MET A 93 6.64 -26.56 -4.04
CA MET A 93 5.37 -26.32 -4.74
C MET A 93 5.41 -26.93 -6.14
N LYS A 94 4.30 -27.54 -6.54
CA LYS A 94 4.14 -28.14 -7.88
C LYS A 94 3.79 -27.13 -8.96
N THR A 95 3.30 -25.97 -8.57
CA THR A 95 2.81 -24.91 -9.46
C THR A 95 3.35 -23.56 -9.01
N ALA A 96 3.18 -22.53 -9.84
CA ALA A 96 3.54 -21.18 -9.49
C ALA A 96 2.84 -20.71 -8.20
N GLY A 97 3.55 -19.99 -7.34
CA GLY A 97 3.04 -19.51 -6.06
C GLY A 97 4.16 -19.21 -5.06
N PHE A 98 3.78 -19.08 -3.79
CA PHE A 98 4.69 -18.72 -2.70
C PHE A 98 4.56 -19.70 -1.54
N LEU A 99 5.67 -20.33 -1.18
CA LEU A 99 5.79 -21.28 -0.07
C LEU A 99 6.34 -20.56 1.14
N ARG A 100 5.59 -20.53 2.24
CA ARG A 100 5.95 -19.83 3.47
C ARG A 100 6.31 -20.83 4.56
N CYS A 101 7.39 -20.51 5.28
CA CYS A 101 7.71 -21.09 6.58
C CYS A 101 7.58 -19.99 7.63
N LYS A 102 6.64 -20.15 8.56
CA LYS A 102 6.36 -19.20 9.64
C LYS A 102 6.57 -19.87 10.98
N VAL A 103 7.33 -19.24 11.86
CA VAL A 103 7.78 -19.83 13.14
C VAL A 103 7.48 -18.88 14.28
N LYS A 104 6.92 -19.42 15.36
CA LYS A 104 6.74 -18.74 16.65
C LYS A 104 7.61 -19.43 17.68
N ALA A 105 8.53 -18.71 18.30
CA ALA A 105 9.37 -19.21 19.39
C ALA A 105 8.86 -18.69 20.73
N HIS A 106 8.83 -19.55 21.74
CA HIS A 106 8.38 -19.23 23.09
C HIS A 106 9.58 -19.19 24.05
N VAL A 107 9.91 -18.00 24.54
CA VAL A 107 11.07 -17.77 25.42
C VAL A 107 10.65 -16.82 26.55
N ASP A 108 10.88 -17.24 27.79
CA ASP A 108 10.61 -16.44 29.01
C ASP A 108 9.20 -15.84 29.07
N GLY A 109 8.19 -16.64 28.69
CA GLY A 109 6.77 -16.22 28.68
C GLY A 109 6.39 -15.27 27.55
N ARG A 110 7.29 -14.99 26.60
CA ARG A 110 7.05 -14.16 25.41
C ARG A 110 7.08 -15.00 24.14
N THR A 111 6.34 -14.55 23.14
CA THR A 111 6.32 -15.15 21.80
C THR A 111 7.02 -14.23 20.82
N TYR A 112 7.97 -14.78 20.07
CA TYR A 112 8.71 -14.11 19.01
C TYR A 112 8.40 -14.78 17.68
N GLU A 113 8.27 -14.00 16.62
CA GLU A 113 7.88 -14.51 15.31
C GLU A 113 8.97 -14.23 14.27
N GLY A 114 9.12 -15.15 13.33
CA GLY A 114 9.97 -15.01 12.16
C GLY A 114 9.43 -15.86 11.02
N LEU A 115 9.63 -15.41 9.79
CA LEU A 115 9.15 -16.11 8.61
C LEU A 115 10.01 -15.84 7.39
N ALA A 116 9.97 -16.75 6.43
CA ALA A 116 10.46 -16.53 5.09
C ALA A 116 9.52 -17.17 4.07
N THR A 117 9.41 -16.53 2.91
CA THR A 117 8.50 -16.96 1.84
C THR A 117 9.27 -17.09 0.53
N SER A 118 9.43 -18.32 0.04
CA SER A 118 10.12 -18.59 -1.23
C SER A 118 9.15 -18.58 -2.42
N ALA A 119 9.56 -17.97 -3.53
CA ALA A 119 8.78 -17.88 -4.76
C ALA A 119 9.01 -19.10 -5.67
N TYR A 120 7.94 -19.66 -6.20
CA TYR A 120 7.96 -20.70 -7.21
C TYR A 120 7.41 -20.13 -8.52
N ALA A 121 8.26 -20.01 -9.54
CA ALA A 121 7.91 -19.46 -10.86
C ALA A 121 6.97 -18.22 -10.80
N PRO A 122 7.28 -17.16 -10.04
CA PRO A 122 6.33 -16.08 -9.75
C PRO A 122 5.85 -15.32 -11.00
N GLY A 123 6.66 -15.25 -12.05
CA GLY A 123 6.28 -14.65 -13.34
C GLY A 123 5.20 -15.42 -14.12
N GLN A 124 4.84 -16.64 -13.70
CA GLN A 124 3.77 -17.43 -14.31
C GLN A 124 2.42 -17.25 -13.60
N LEU A 125 2.38 -16.53 -12.47
CA LEU A 125 1.13 -16.28 -11.76
C LEU A 125 0.18 -15.42 -12.62
N GLN A 126 -1.03 -15.91 -12.80
CA GLN A 126 -2.12 -15.19 -13.46
C GLN A 126 -3.24 -14.93 -12.46
N PRO A 127 -3.98 -13.82 -12.62
CA PRO A 127 -5.12 -13.51 -11.79
C PRO A 127 -6.25 -14.52 -12.04
N VAL A 128 -6.90 -14.93 -10.96
CA VAL A 128 -8.13 -15.72 -10.98
C VAL A 128 -9.34 -14.85 -11.30
N THR A 129 -9.31 -13.58 -10.86
CA THR A 129 -10.39 -12.61 -11.12
C THR A 129 -10.69 -12.48 -12.61
N LYS A 130 -11.99 -12.48 -12.92
CA LYS A 130 -12.48 -12.30 -14.29
C LYS A 130 -12.64 -10.81 -14.57
N LEU A 131 -12.23 -10.38 -15.76
CA LEU A 131 -12.51 -9.04 -16.27
C LEU A 131 -13.99 -9.00 -16.75
N PRO A 132 -14.85 -8.17 -16.15
CA PRO A 132 -16.22 -7.98 -16.65
C PRO A 132 -16.22 -7.47 -18.10
N ALA A 133 -17.18 -7.92 -18.90
CA ALA A 133 -17.24 -7.58 -20.33
C ALA A 133 -17.46 -6.07 -20.56
N ASP A 134 -18.26 -5.43 -19.71
CA ASP A 134 -18.57 -4.00 -19.72
C ASP A 134 -17.64 -3.18 -18.80
N PHE A 135 -16.54 -3.74 -18.28
CA PHE A 135 -15.69 -3.08 -17.29
C PHE A 135 -15.19 -1.69 -17.74
N ARG A 136 -14.72 -1.58 -18.99
CA ARG A 136 -14.24 -0.32 -19.56
C ARG A 136 -15.37 0.69 -19.71
N ASP A 137 -16.49 0.27 -20.28
CA ASP A 137 -17.65 1.12 -20.52
C ASP A 137 -18.27 1.61 -19.20
N TYR A 138 -18.32 0.73 -18.19
CA TYR A 138 -18.77 1.06 -16.84
C TYR A 138 -17.95 2.21 -16.24
N TRP A 139 -16.63 2.10 -16.25
CA TRP A 139 -15.75 3.12 -15.67
C TRP A 139 -15.73 4.41 -16.48
N ALA A 140 -15.74 4.32 -17.81
CA ALA A 140 -15.84 5.48 -18.68
C ALA A 140 -17.13 6.27 -18.43
N LYS A 141 -18.28 5.58 -18.42
CA LYS A 141 -19.59 6.18 -18.12
C LYS A 141 -19.65 6.75 -16.69
N THR A 142 -19.13 6.02 -15.70
CA THR A 142 -19.08 6.48 -14.30
C THR A 142 -18.33 7.80 -14.17
N LEU A 143 -17.19 7.93 -14.86
CA LEU A 143 -16.39 9.16 -14.83
C LEU A 143 -17.05 10.30 -15.61
N GLU A 144 -17.64 10.01 -16.77
CA GLU A 144 -18.41 10.99 -17.56
C GLU A 144 -19.56 11.56 -16.73
N GLU A 145 -20.35 10.70 -16.07
CA GLU A 145 -21.44 11.11 -15.19
C GLU A 145 -20.95 11.93 -14.01
N ALA A 146 -19.83 11.53 -13.38
CA ALA A 146 -19.25 12.31 -12.30
C ALA A 146 -18.88 13.72 -12.79
N ARG A 147 -18.26 13.84 -13.98
CA ARG A 147 -17.83 15.11 -14.61
C ARG A 147 -18.95 16.09 -14.93
N LYS A 148 -20.22 15.66 -14.93
CA LYS A 148 -21.38 16.56 -14.99
C LYS A 148 -21.51 17.44 -13.73
N THR A 149 -20.96 16.99 -12.60
CA THR A 149 -20.88 17.80 -11.38
C THR A 149 -19.61 18.67 -11.42
N PRO A 150 -19.72 20.01 -11.37
CA PRO A 150 -18.54 20.88 -11.43
C PRO A 150 -17.66 20.72 -10.18
N LEU A 151 -16.34 20.77 -10.36
CA LEU A 151 -15.37 20.59 -9.25
C LEU A 151 -15.64 21.53 -8.07
N ASN A 152 -15.95 22.80 -8.33
CA ASN A 152 -16.12 23.85 -7.32
C ASN A 152 -15.07 23.74 -6.20
N PRO A 153 -13.77 23.88 -6.57
CA PRO A 153 -12.68 23.69 -5.63
C PRO A 153 -12.71 24.79 -4.57
N LEU A 154 -12.45 24.40 -3.33
CA LEU A 154 -12.17 25.30 -2.22
C LEU A 154 -10.74 25.07 -1.81
N MET A 155 -9.98 26.16 -1.64
CA MET A 155 -8.57 26.14 -1.24
C MET A 155 -8.38 27.07 -0.06
N THR A 156 -8.01 26.52 1.09
CA THR A 156 -7.70 27.27 2.31
C THR A 156 -6.22 27.15 2.58
N LEU A 157 -5.49 28.28 2.56
CA LEU A 157 -4.08 28.31 2.90
C LEU A 157 -3.88 27.83 4.35
N LEU A 158 -2.83 27.05 4.58
CA LEU A 158 -2.38 26.58 5.90
C LEU A 158 -1.00 27.19 6.19
N PRO A 159 -0.93 28.45 6.68
CA PRO A 159 0.34 29.17 6.84
C PRO A 159 1.36 28.41 7.69
N GLU A 160 0.90 27.66 8.69
CA GLU A 160 1.72 26.86 9.60
C GLU A 160 2.38 25.64 8.93
N ARG A 161 1.93 25.27 7.73
CA ARG A 161 2.49 24.16 6.95
C ARG A 161 3.30 24.61 5.74
N CYS A 162 3.23 25.89 5.37
CA CYS A 162 4.04 26.44 4.30
C CYS A 162 5.53 26.32 4.64
N THR A 163 6.35 25.98 3.65
CA THR A 163 7.82 25.95 3.79
C THR A 163 8.41 27.24 3.23
N GLU A 164 9.74 27.36 3.18
CA GLU A 164 10.38 28.45 2.43
C GLU A 164 9.97 28.42 0.95
N THR A 165 9.84 27.24 0.37
CA THR A 165 9.68 27.01 -1.07
C THR A 165 8.24 26.76 -1.54
N ASP A 166 7.32 26.40 -0.64
CA ASP A 166 5.99 25.91 -1.00
C ASP A 166 4.87 26.60 -0.19
N ASN A 167 3.77 26.87 -0.87
CA ASN A 167 2.49 27.21 -0.26
C ASN A 167 1.65 25.94 -0.09
N VAL A 168 1.15 25.71 1.13
CA VAL A 168 0.36 24.53 1.46
C VAL A 168 -1.09 24.91 1.73
N TYR A 169 -2.02 24.18 1.13
CA TYR A 169 -3.46 24.42 1.21
C TYR A 169 -4.17 23.15 1.66
N GLN A 170 -5.17 23.27 2.53
CA GLN A 170 -6.24 22.30 2.54
C GLN A 170 -7.15 22.57 1.35
N VAL A 171 -7.39 21.55 0.54
CA VAL A 171 -8.30 21.63 -0.60
C VAL A 171 -9.49 20.72 -0.42
N SER A 172 -10.58 21.08 -1.09
CA SER A 172 -11.67 20.16 -1.33
C SER A 172 -12.33 20.44 -2.67
N PHE A 173 -12.91 19.42 -3.28
CA PHE A 173 -13.62 19.53 -4.56
C PHE A 173 -14.73 18.47 -4.63
N GLN A 174 -15.75 18.75 -5.43
CA GLN A 174 -16.87 17.83 -5.63
C GLN A 174 -16.47 16.63 -6.48
N THR A 175 -17.12 15.51 -6.21
CA THR A 175 -16.88 14.22 -6.88
C THR A 175 -18.03 13.87 -7.83
N LYS A 176 -18.85 12.87 -7.48
CA LYS A 176 -19.98 12.38 -8.29
C LYS A 176 -21.31 13.04 -7.89
N ALA A 177 -21.61 13.06 -6.60
CA ALA A 177 -22.84 13.63 -6.07
C ALA A 177 -22.68 15.12 -5.75
N LEU A 178 -23.74 15.92 -5.96
CA LEU A 178 -23.77 17.31 -5.54
C LEU A 178 -23.57 17.39 -4.02
N GLY A 179 -22.60 18.20 -3.58
CA GLY A 179 -22.20 18.31 -2.17
C GLY A 179 -21.28 17.19 -1.68
N GLY A 180 -21.11 16.09 -2.42
CA GLY A 180 -20.17 15.02 -2.10
C GLY A 180 -18.72 15.44 -2.40
N ARG A 181 -17.92 15.69 -1.36
CA ARG A 181 -16.57 16.25 -1.51
C ARG A 181 -15.47 15.23 -1.28
N PHE A 182 -14.35 15.46 -1.95
CA PHE A 182 -13.04 14.91 -1.63
C PHE A 182 -12.17 15.97 -0.99
N TYR A 183 -11.21 15.57 -0.17
CA TYR A 183 -10.34 16.48 0.57
C TYR A 183 -8.88 16.07 0.39
N GLY A 184 -7.99 17.04 0.45
CA GLY A 184 -6.56 16.78 0.38
C GLY A 184 -5.73 17.96 0.88
N ILE A 185 -4.42 17.74 0.94
CA ILE A 185 -3.42 18.77 1.16
C ILE A 185 -2.68 18.98 -0.16
N LEU A 186 -2.72 20.21 -0.66
CA LEU A 186 -2.05 20.63 -1.89
C LEU A 186 -0.80 21.44 -1.54
N SER A 187 0.36 21.04 -2.05
CA SER A 187 1.57 21.87 -2.07
C SER A 187 1.75 22.46 -3.46
N ILE A 188 1.98 23.78 -3.54
CA ILE A 188 2.35 24.48 -4.77
C ILE A 188 3.64 25.25 -4.51
N PRO A 189 4.66 25.15 -5.40
CA PRO A 189 5.83 26.01 -5.31
C PRO A 189 5.48 27.50 -5.28
N LYS A 190 6.15 28.28 -4.43
CA LYS A 190 5.92 29.72 -4.29
C LYS A 190 6.41 30.54 -5.47
N LYS A 191 7.51 30.09 -6.10
CA LYS A 191 8.07 30.77 -7.26
C LYS A 191 7.04 30.75 -8.38
N GLU A 192 6.92 31.86 -9.11
CA GLU A 192 6.06 31.90 -10.28
C GLU A 192 6.58 30.92 -11.34
N GLY A 193 5.69 30.09 -11.89
CA GLY A 193 6.09 29.08 -12.86
C GLY A 193 5.00 28.05 -13.17
N LYS A 194 5.40 27.10 -14.02
CA LYS A 194 4.64 25.90 -14.37
C LYS A 194 5.41 24.69 -13.88
N TYR A 195 4.73 23.73 -13.27
CA TYR A 195 5.33 22.62 -12.56
C TYR A 195 4.70 21.30 -12.96
N PRO A 196 5.49 20.20 -12.97
CA PRO A 196 4.94 18.86 -13.01
C PRO A 196 4.19 18.57 -11.70
N ALA A 197 3.38 17.53 -11.68
CA ALA A 197 2.53 17.22 -10.54
C ALA A 197 2.60 15.75 -10.10
N LEU A 198 2.36 15.53 -8.80
CA LEU A 198 2.30 14.21 -8.19
C LEU A 198 1.05 14.08 -7.31
N LEU A 199 0.21 13.13 -7.65
CA LEU A 199 -0.94 12.73 -6.82
C LEU A 199 -0.50 11.63 -5.84
N ARG A 200 -0.61 11.91 -4.54
CA ARG A 200 -0.36 10.98 -3.44
C ARG A 200 -1.69 10.38 -2.97
N VAL A 201 -1.91 9.10 -3.27
CA VAL A 201 -3.13 8.36 -2.89
C VAL A 201 -2.88 7.50 -1.65
N PRO A 202 -3.83 7.42 -0.71
CA PRO A 202 -3.52 6.91 0.63
C PRO A 202 -3.70 5.39 0.77
N GLY A 203 -2.83 4.80 1.60
CA GLY A 203 -3.06 3.49 2.21
C GLY A 203 -4.33 3.46 3.07
N ALA A 204 -4.84 2.25 3.35
CA ALA A 204 -6.08 2.07 4.11
C ALA A 204 -5.98 2.69 5.51
N GLY A 205 -7.04 3.35 5.96
CA GLY A 205 -7.17 3.88 7.32
C GLY A 205 -7.76 5.27 7.37
N VAL A 206 -8.34 5.63 8.51
CA VAL A 206 -9.00 6.91 8.76
C VAL A 206 -8.02 7.79 9.54
N ARG A 207 -7.47 8.82 8.90
CA ARG A 207 -6.40 9.65 9.49
C ARG A 207 -6.34 11.05 8.85
N PRO A 208 -5.74 12.05 9.53
CA PRO A 208 -5.35 13.30 8.91
C PRO A 208 -4.17 13.10 7.96
N TYR A 209 -3.91 14.12 7.13
CA TYR A 209 -2.79 14.14 6.20
C TYR A 209 -1.97 15.44 6.37
N ALA A 210 -0.66 15.31 6.25
CA ALA A 210 0.26 16.43 6.42
C ALA A 210 0.49 17.19 5.11
N GLY A 211 0.41 16.51 3.96
CA GLY A 211 0.88 16.99 2.67
C GLY A 211 2.30 16.51 2.36
N ASP A 212 2.75 16.80 1.14
CA ASP A 212 4.05 16.40 0.63
C ASP A 212 4.82 17.62 0.12
N THR A 213 5.68 18.18 0.98
CA THR A 213 6.60 19.27 0.63
C THR A 213 8.03 18.76 0.44
N TYR A 214 8.27 17.45 0.57
CA TYR A 214 9.60 16.85 0.63
C TYR A 214 9.99 16.08 -0.63
N THR A 215 9.01 15.62 -1.42
CA THR A 215 9.31 14.83 -2.62
C THR A 215 10.20 15.63 -3.58
N ALA A 216 9.89 16.90 -3.83
CA ALA A 216 10.77 17.80 -4.57
C ALA A 216 10.46 19.27 -4.18
N PRO A 217 11.04 19.76 -3.07
CA PRO A 217 10.72 21.07 -2.51
C PRO A 217 10.82 22.19 -3.55
N GLY A 218 9.76 22.98 -3.71
CA GLY A 218 9.70 24.09 -4.66
C GLY A 218 9.75 23.74 -6.15
N LYS A 219 9.64 22.45 -6.51
CA LYS A 219 9.82 21.99 -7.91
C LYS A 219 8.61 21.21 -8.45
N VAL A 220 7.67 20.77 -7.61
CA VAL A 220 6.55 19.90 -8.00
C VAL A 220 5.28 20.35 -7.27
N ILE A 221 4.13 20.30 -7.96
CA ILE A 221 2.82 20.37 -7.31
C ILE A 221 2.50 18.99 -6.73
N THR A 222 2.26 18.90 -5.43
CA THR A 222 1.83 17.64 -4.82
C THR A 222 0.41 17.77 -4.30
N LEU A 223 -0.39 16.72 -4.48
CA LEU A 223 -1.72 16.64 -3.89
C LEU A 223 -1.84 15.32 -3.13
N GLU A 224 -1.87 15.37 -1.80
CA GLU A 224 -2.14 14.22 -0.95
C GLU A 224 -3.62 14.19 -0.56
N VAL A 225 -4.33 13.15 -0.99
CA VAL A 225 -5.79 13.08 -0.84
C VAL A 225 -6.23 12.11 0.26
N GLY A 226 -7.31 12.45 0.94
CA GLY A 226 -8.05 11.56 1.82
C GLY A 226 -9.30 10.99 1.13
N ILE A 227 -9.61 9.72 1.40
CA ILE A 227 -10.68 8.98 0.70
C ILE A 227 -12.05 9.04 1.39
N HIS A 228 -12.12 9.67 2.56
CA HIS A 228 -13.29 9.53 3.45
C HIS A 228 -14.38 10.59 3.25
N GLY A 229 -14.14 11.62 2.44
CA GLY A 229 -15.08 12.72 2.24
C GLY A 229 -15.26 13.63 3.45
N ILE A 230 -14.24 13.67 4.30
CA ILE A 230 -14.12 14.55 5.47
C ILE A 230 -12.83 15.37 5.35
N PRO A 231 -12.77 16.58 5.94
CA PRO A 231 -11.52 17.34 6.06
C PRO A 231 -10.36 16.50 6.56
N VAL A 232 -9.14 16.82 6.13
CA VAL A 232 -7.91 16.03 6.38
C VAL A 232 -6.96 16.68 7.42
N THR A 233 -7.45 17.70 8.12
CA THR A 233 -6.68 18.53 9.07
C THR A 233 -7.28 18.57 10.47
N MET A 234 -8.34 17.77 10.73
CA MET A 234 -8.95 17.71 12.06
C MET A 234 -7.98 17.07 13.07
N GLN A 235 -8.33 17.13 14.36
CA GLN A 235 -7.56 16.44 15.39
C GLN A 235 -7.63 14.91 15.19
N GLN A 236 -6.54 14.20 15.49
CA GLN A 236 -6.43 12.74 15.36
C GLN A 236 -7.61 12.01 16.06
N SER A 237 -8.02 12.47 17.24
CA SER A 237 -9.13 11.90 18.01
C SER A 237 -10.47 11.85 17.26
N VAL A 238 -10.71 12.79 16.33
CA VAL A 238 -11.90 12.79 15.47
C VAL A 238 -11.85 11.62 14.49
N TYR A 239 -10.68 11.36 13.90
CA TYR A 239 -10.50 10.23 12.99
C TYR A 239 -10.57 8.90 13.73
N ASP A 240 -10.02 8.81 14.94
CA ASP A 240 -10.10 7.61 15.77
C ASP A 240 -11.57 7.28 16.12
N ALA A 241 -12.36 8.29 16.49
CA ALA A 241 -13.79 8.13 16.76
C ALA A 241 -14.56 7.71 15.50
N LEU A 242 -14.24 8.26 14.34
CA LEU A 242 -14.86 7.86 13.07
C LEU A 242 -14.46 6.43 12.67
N ALA A 243 -13.20 6.04 12.87
CA ALA A 243 -12.70 4.70 12.61
C ALA A 243 -13.39 3.64 13.49
N GLY A 244 -13.64 3.96 14.77
CA GLY A 244 -14.40 3.10 15.68
C GLY A 244 -15.92 3.14 15.45
N GLY A 245 -16.42 4.15 14.74
CA GLY A 245 -17.84 4.39 14.49
C GLY A 245 -18.21 4.30 13.02
N ALA A 246 -18.61 5.44 12.43
CA ALA A 246 -19.23 5.52 11.11
C ALA A 246 -18.38 5.00 9.94
N LEU A 247 -17.06 4.88 10.10
CA LEU A 247 -16.13 4.37 9.10
C LEU A 247 -15.52 3.02 9.50
N SER A 248 -16.03 2.35 10.54
CA SER A 248 -15.59 1.02 10.93
C SER A 248 -15.80 0.04 9.78
N ASN A 249 -14.74 -0.67 9.40
CA ASN A 249 -14.72 -1.60 8.26
C ASN A 249 -15.24 -0.99 6.95
N TYR A 250 -14.98 0.30 6.69
CA TYR A 250 -15.52 1.00 5.51
C TYR A 250 -15.32 0.27 4.17
N TRP A 251 -14.26 -0.54 4.04
CA TRP A 251 -13.99 -1.34 2.85
C TRP A 251 -15.08 -2.39 2.56
N THR A 252 -15.95 -2.70 3.52
CA THR A 252 -17.07 -3.63 3.31
C THR A 252 -18.39 -2.95 2.94
N PHE A 253 -18.46 -1.62 2.86
CA PHE A 253 -19.72 -0.94 2.58
C PHE A 253 -20.14 -1.13 1.11
N GLY A 254 -21.40 -1.52 0.88
CA GLY A 254 -22.00 -1.65 -0.46
C GLY A 254 -21.42 -2.78 -1.31
N ARG A 255 -20.89 -3.85 -0.69
CA ARG A 255 -20.18 -4.94 -1.39
C ARG A 255 -21.01 -5.74 -2.38
N ASP A 256 -22.33 -5.62 -2.37
CA ASP A 256 -23.29 -6.31 -3.25
C ASP A 256 -23.79 -5.41 -4.40
N SER A 257 -23.23 -4.21 -4.55
CA SER A 257 -23.56 -3.28 -5.62
C SER A 257 -22.32 -2.57 -6.13
N ARG A 258 -22.02 -2.72 -7.42
CA ARG A 258 -20.91 -1.98 -8.05
C ARG A 258 -21.06 -0.46 -7.90
N ASP A 259 -22.28 0.08 -7.86
CA ASP A 259 -22.49 1.53 -7.75
C ASP A 259 -22.50 2.06 -6.31
N ALA A 260 -22.94 1.24 -5.35
CA ALA A 260 -22.98 1.62 -3.93
C ALA A 260 -21.71 1.21 -3.16
N SER A 261 -20.84 0.39 -3.76
CA SER A 261 -19.54 0.01 -3.21
C SER A 261 -18.78 1.25 -2.75
N TYR A 262 -18.22 1.15 -1.54
CA TYR A 262 -17.37 2.19 -0.97
C TYR A 262 -16.29 2.65 -1.94
N TYR A 263 -15.69 1.71 -2.69
CA TYR A 263 -14.61 2.02 -3.60
C TYR A 263 -15.06 2.78 -4.84
N ASN A 264 -16.36 2.83 -5.18
CA ASN A 264 -16.86 3.66 -6.28
C ASN A 264 -16.45 5.12 -6.06
N ARG A 265 -16.79 5.65 -4.87
CA ARG A 265 -16.46 7.04 -4.52
C ARG A 265 -14.96 7.28 -4.39
N VAL A 266 -14.20 6.26 -4.02
CA VAL A 266 -12.74 6.36 -3.86
C VAL A 266 -12.08 6.49 -5.21
N VAL A 267 -12.43 5.60 -6.15
CA VAL A 267 -11.90 5.63 -7.53
C VAL A 267 -12.32 6.92 -8.22
N VAL A 268 -13.60 7.30 -8.15
CA VAL A 268 -14.06 8.57 -8.71
C VAL A 268 -13.35 9.74 -8.04
N GLY A 269 -13.18 9.74 -6.72
CA GLY A 269 -12.46 10.78 -5.99
C GLY A 269 -11.02 10.97 -6.47
N ALA A 270 -10.28 9.88 -6.70
CA ALA A 270 -8.92 9.92 -7.24
C ALA A 270 -8.87 10.49 -8.67
N LEU A 271 -9.81 10.09 -9.54
CA LEU A 271 -9.91 10.64 -10.91
C LEU A 271 -10.30 12.12 -10.92
N ARG A 272 -11.15 12.54 -9.97
CA ARG A 272 -11.51 13.95 -9.78
C ARG A 272 -10.38 14.77 -9.17
N ALA A 273 -9.44 14.14 -8.46
CA ALA A 273 -8.20 14.77 -8.04
C ALA A 273 -7.30 15.08 -9.24
N VAL A 274 -7.23 14.18 -10.23
CA VAL A 274 -6.57 14.46 -11.53
C VAL A 274 -7.24 15.64 -12.23
N ASP A 275 -8.57 15.68 -12.30
CA ASP A 275 -9.30 16.83 -12.86
C ASP A 275 -8.93 18.14 -12.14
N PHE A 276 -8.83 18.12 -10.82
CA PHE A 276 -8.45 19.28 -10.02
C PHE A 276 -7.00 19.72 -10.32
N ILE A 277 -6.03 18.81 -10.30
CA ILE A 277 -4.63 19.15 -10.62
C ILE A 277 -4.52 19.76 -12.02
N CYS A 278 -5.17 19.14 -13.02
CA CYS A 278 -5.13 19.63 -14.39
C CYS A 278 -5.82 20.99 -14.58
N SER A 279 -6.67 21.41 -13.63
CA SER A 279 -7.30 22.74 -13.64
C SER A 279 -6.42 23.85 -13.04
N LEU A 280 -5.34 23.49 -12.34
CA LEU A 280 -4.47 24.47 -11.70
C LEU A 280 -3.68 25.26 -12.76
N PRO A 281 -3.65 26.60 -12.68
CA PRO A 281 -2.85 27.41 -13.59
C PRO A 281 -1.35 27.19 -13.41
N GLN A 282 -0.89 26.55 -12.34
CA GLN A 282 0.52 26.22 -12.11
C GLN A 282 0.92 24.87 -12.72
N TYR A 283 -0.02 24.03 -13.14
CA TYR A 283 0.33 22.75 -13.76
C TYR A 283 0.89 22.96 -15.17
N ASP A 284 1.96 22.25 -15.52
CA ASP A 284 2.65 22.37 -16.81
C ASP A 284 1.99 21.61 -17.96
N GLY A 285 1.05 20.71 -17.66
CA GLY A 285 0.39 19.88 -18.66
C GLY A 285 1.23 18.71 -19.19
N LYS A 286 2.42 18.46 -18.63
CA LYS A 286 3.40 17.51 -19.20
C LYS A 286 3.57 16.24 -18.38
N ALA A 287 3.80 16.36 -17.07
CA ALA A 287 4.08 15.20 -16.22
C ALA A 287 3.16 15.18 -14.99
N LEU A 288 2.36 14.13 -14.89
CA LEU A 288 1.49 13.86 -13.74
C LEU A 288 1.68 12.41 -13.28
N GLY A 289 2.35 12.24 -12.15
CA GLY A 289 2.51 10.94 -11.51
C GLY A 289 1.38 10.62 -10.54
N VAL A 290 1.14 9.33 -10.31
CA VAL A 290 0.35 8.85 -9.16
C VAL A 290 1.16 7.85 -8.35
N THR A 291 1.13 7.99 -7.03
CA THR A 291 1.87 7.08 -6.15
C THR A 291 1.19 6.86 -4.80
N GLY A 292 1.40 5.67 -4.25
CA GLY A 292 0.91 5.25 -2.94
C GLY A 292 1.36 3.84 -2.61
N SER A 293 1.11 3.44 -1.37
CA SER A 293 1.43 2.11 -0.82
C SER A 293 0.14 1.42 -0.35
N SER A 294 0.08 0.08 -0.43
CA SER A 294 -1.05 -0.72 0.03
C SER A 294 -2.32 -0.41 -0.77
N GLN A 295 -3.41 0.01 -0.13
CA GLN A 295 -4.57 0.60 -0.83
C GLN A 295 -4.17 1.76 -1.75
N GLY A 296 -3.19 2.58 -1.38
CA GLY A 296 -2.66 3.63 -2.25
C GLY A 296 -1.91 3.05 -3.46
N GLY A 297 -1.27 1.89 -3.32
CA GLY A 297 -0.65 1.18 -4.45
C GLY A 297 -1.71 0.72 -5.46
N ALA A 298 -2.82 0.16 -4.96
CA ALA A 298 -3.98 -0.18 -5.78
C ALA A 298 -4.53 1.06 -6.50
N LEU A 299 -4.77 2.15 -5.76
CA LEU A 299 -5.28 3.41 -6.33
C LEU A 299 -4.33 4.04 -7.36
N SER A 300 -3.02 3.82 -7.22
CA SER A 300 -2.04 4.28 -8.21
C SER A 300 -2.23 3.55 -9.54
N VAL A 301 -2.35 2.22 -9.50
CA VAL A 301 -2.66 1.40 -10.68
C VAL A 301 -4.01 1.79 -11.28
N ILE A 302 -5.05 1.90 -10.44
CA ILE A 302 -6.41 2.22 -10.88
C ILE A 302 -6.47 3.59 -11.56
N THR A 303 -5.89 4.62 -10.94
CA THR A 303 -5.95 5.99 -11.47
C THR A 303 -5.19 6.09 -12.79
N ALA A 304 -4.00 5.50 -12.87
CA ALA A 304 -3.20 5.50 -14.09
C ALA A 304 -3.83 4.68 -15.23
N ALA A 305 -4.56 3.61 -14.90
CA ALA A 305 -5.27 2.78 -15.87
C ALA A 305 -6.52 3.45 -16.45
N LEU A 306 -7.14 4.39 -15.71
CA LEU A 306 -8.41 5.00 -16.09
C LEU A 306 -8.28 6.44 -16.62
N ASP A 307 -7.16 7.12 -16.40
CA ASP A 307 -6.97 8.50 -16.86
C ASP A 307 -5.67 8.70 -17.63
N SER A 308 -5.80 9.00 -18.93
CA SER A 308 -4.66 9.16 -19.85
C SER A 308 -3.80 10.38 -19.60
N ARG A 309 -4.20 11.30 -18.70
CA ARG A 309 -3.37 12.44 -18.29
C ARG A 309 -2.31 12.05 -17.26
N VAL A 310 -2.47 10.91 -16.59
CA VAL A 310 -1.42 10.33 -15.76
C VAL A 310 -0.33 9.79 -16.68
N THR A 311 0.93 10.14 -16.42
CA THR A 311 2.06 9.81 -17.29
C THR A 311 2.95 8.70 -16.75
N PHE A 312 2.89 8.41 -15.45
CA PHE A 312 3.61 7.32 -14.81
C PHE A 312 2.98 6.98 -13.45
N LEU A 313 3.32 5.83 -12.89
CA LEU A 313 2.98 5.48 -11.51
C LEU A 313 4.13 4.84 -10.75
N ALA A 314 4.14 5.02 -9.44
CA ALA A 314 4.99 4.26 -8.53
C ALA A 314 4.11 3.62 -7.43
N ALA A 315 3.88 2.32 -7.52
CA ALA A 315 2.99 1.58 -6.63
C ALA A 315 3.79 0.64 -5.73
N VAL A 316 3.57 0.74 -4.43
CA VAL A 316 4.20 -0.17 -3.47
C VAL A 316 3.15 -1.10 -2.90
N HIS A 317 3.54 -2.35 -2.71
CA HIS A 317 2.72 -3.49 -2.23
C HIS A 317 1.22 -3.32 -2.47
N PRO A 318 0.75 -3.29 -3.74
CA PRO A 318 -0.61 -2.90 -4.08
C PRO A 318 -1.64 -3.87 -3.49
N ALA A 319 -2.59 -3.32 -2.72
CA ALA A 319 -3.72 -4.07 -2.17
C ALA A 319 -4.79 -4.38 -3.25
N LEU A 320 -5.92 -4.94 -2.83
CA LEU A 320 -7.09 -5.20 -3.68
C LEU A 320 -6.80 -6.10 -4.90
N CYS A 321 -5.74 -6.90 -4.83
CA CYS A 321 -5.34 -7.76 -5.94
C CYS A 321 -5.97 -9.15 -5.82
N ASP A 322 -6.55 -9.63 -6.92
CA ASP A 322 -6.96 -11.02 -7.15
C ASP A 322 -7.81 -11.63 -6.02
N HIS A 323 -8.92 -10.99 -5.68
CA HIS A 323 -9.79 -11.43 -4.59
C HIS A 323 -10.35 -12.84 -4.80
N GLU A 324 -10.59 -13.22 -6.06
CA GLU A 324 -11.07 -14.55 -6.45
C GLU A 324 -10.00 -15.65 -6.30
N ALA A 325 -8.74 -15.31 -6.00
CA ALA A 325 -7.68 -16.30 -5.70
C ALA A 325 -8.09 -17.25 -4.56
N PHE A 326 -8.94 -16.78 -3.64
CA PHE A 326 -9.56 -17.56 -2.57
C PHE A 326 -10.19 -18.86 -3.09
N PHE A 327 -10.91 -18.84 -4.21
CA PHE A 327 -11.57 -20.02 -4.78
C PHE A 327 -10.60 -21.08 -5.30
N LYS A 328 -9.33 -20.73 -5.47
CA LYS A 328 -8.24 -21.64 -5.85
C LYS A 328 -7.35 -22.02 -4.67
N LYS A 329 -7.73 -21.66 -3.44
CA LYS A 329 -6.89 -21.79 -2.24
C LYS A 329 -5.51 -21.16 -2.44
N ARG A 330 -5.49 -19.98 -3.08
CA ARG A 330 -4.31 -19.12 -3.27
C ARG A 330 -4.53 -17.84 -2.45
N ALA A 331 -3.45 -17.31 -1.89
CA ALA A 331 -3.53 -16.07 -1.13
C ALA A 331 -4.10 -14.94 -1.99
N CYS A 332 -5.10 -14.24 -1.45
CA CYS A 332 -5.74 -13.10 -2.07
C CYS A 332 -5.23 -11.79 -1.45
N GLY A 333 -5.47 -10.65 -2.09
CA GLY A 333 -5.05 -9.35 -1.57
C GLY A 333 -5.97 -8.82 -0.46
N TRP A 334 -5.44 -7.90 0.36
CA TRP A 334 -6.22 -7.14 1.33
C TRP A 334 -7.46 -6.51 0.66
N PRO A 335 -8.65 -6.51 1.30
CA PRO A 335 -8.92 -6.91 2.69
C PRO A 335 -9.29 -8.39 2.86
N HIS A 336 -8.90 -9.27 1.94
CA HIS A 336 -9.15 -10.71 2.03
C HIS A 336 -10.64 -11.04 2.13
N TYR A 337 -11.45 -10.36 1.30
CA TYR A 337 -12.91 -10.35 1.38
C TYR A 337 -13.56 -11.72 1.59
N PHE A 338 -13.07 -12.77 0.93
CA PHE A 338 -13.68 -14.10 0.98
C PHE A 338 -13.00 -15.04 1.97
N TYR A 339 -11.80 -14.67 2.43
CA TYR A 339 -11.08 -15.43 3.45
C TYR A 339 -11.60 -15.10 4.86
N TYR A 340 -11.82 -13.81 5.16
CA TYR A 340 -12.29 -13.38 6.50
C TYR A 340 -13.81 -13.17 6.60
N TYR A 341 -14.49 -12.86 5.49
CA TYR A 341 -15.93 -12.55 5.52
C TYR A 341 -16.80 -13.63 4.85
N GLY A 342 -16.23 -14.81 4.61
CA GLY A 342 -16.93 -15.97 4.06
C GLY A 342 -17.16 -15.93 2.55
N THR A 343 -17.73 -17.02 2.04
CA THR A 343 -18.05 -17.20 0.61
C THR A 343 -19.04 -16.12 0.14
N PRO A 344 -18.77 -15.41 -0.96
CA PRO A 344 -19.68 -14.39 -1.46
C PRO A 344 -20.92 -14.97 -2.11
N ASP A 345 -21.99 -14.17 -2.14
CA ASP A 345 -23.08 -14.38 -3.10
C ASP A 345 -22.68 -13.92 -4.52
N GLU A 346 -23.56 -14.16 -5.49
CA GLU A 346 -23.31 -13.82 -6.89
C GLU A 346 -23.06 -12.32 -7.12
N LYS A 347 -23.82 -11.44 -6.43
CA LYS A 347 -23.69 -9.99 -6.57
C LYS A 347 -22.40 -9.47 -5.97
N GLN A 348 -21.97 -10.01 -4.85
CA GLN A 348 -20.69 -9.69 -4.22
C GLN A 348 -19.52 -10.13 -5.09
N LEU A 349 -19.62 -11.30 -5.71
CA LEU A 349 -18.63 -11.81 -6.64
C LEU A 349 -18.57 -10.96 -7.93
N GLU A 350 -19.70 -10.52 -8.45
CA GLU A 350 -19.74 -9.60 -9.58
C GLU A 350 -19.14 -8.24 -9.21
N THR A 351 -19.57 -7.67 -8.08
CA THR A 351 -19.16 -6.35 -7.60
C THR A 351 -17.66 -6.28 -7.36
N VAL A 352 -17.05 -7.29 -6.72
CA VAL A 352 -15.62 -7.25 -6.39
C VAL A 352 -14.74 -7.14 -7.64
N ARG A 353 -15.17 -7.70 -8.78
CA ARG A 353 -14.43 -7.64 -10.04
C ARG A 353 -14.26 -6.22 -10.56
N TYR A 354 -15.18 -5.30 -10.25
CA TYR A 354 -15.06 -3.89 -10.64
C TYR A 354 -14.01 -3.13 -9.83
N TYR A 355 -13.56 -3.69 -8.71
CA TYR A 355 -12.64 -3.05 -7.76
C TYR A 355 -11.33 -3.82 -7.57
N ASP A 356 -11.14 -4.91 -8.31
CA ASP A 356 -9.92 -5.72 -8.25
C ASP A 356 -8.81 -5.08 -9.08
N THR A 357 -7.69 -4.76 -8.43
CA THR A 357 -6.51 -4.12 -9.03
C THR A 357 -6.02 -4.88 -10.26
N ALA A 358 -6.12 -6.21 -10.29
CA ALA A 358 -5.69 -7.00 -11.44
C ALA A 358 -6.53 -6.72 -12.71
N ASN A 359 -7.80 -6.33 -12.58
CA ASN A 359 -8.62 -5.93 -13.72
C ASN A 359 -8.20 -4.57 -14.29
N PHE A 360 -7.81 -3.62 -13.43
CA PHE A 360 -7.25 -2.34 -13.87
C PHE A 360 -5.84 -2.48 -14.46
N ALA A 361 -5.01 -3.35 -13.89
CA ALA A 361 -3.65 -3.60 -14.36
C ALA A 361 -3.58 -4.02 -15.85
N ARG A 362 -4.61 -4.73 -16.35
CA ARG A 362 -4.75 -5.09 -17.78
C ARG A 362 -4.94 -3.89 -18.71
N LEU A 363 -5.30 -2.74 -18.17
CA LEU A 363 -5.56 -1.50 -18.92
C LEU A 363 -4.39 -0.52 -18.86
N LEU A 364 -3.37 -0.80 -18.04
CA LEU A 364 -2.26 0.11 -17.84
C LEU A 364 -1.44 0.28 -19.11
N ASN A 365 -1.17 1.54 -19.47
CA ASN A 365 -0.44 1.92 -20.70
C ASN A 365 0.73 2.88 -20.44
N VAL A 366 1.03 3.19 -19.17
CA VAL A 366 2.13 4.09 -18.77
C VAL A 366 3.26 3.34 -18.06
N PRO A 367 4.48 3.92 -17.98
CA PRO A 367 5.57 3.38 -17.18
C PRO A 367 5.19 3.23 -15.70
N GLY A 368 5.53 2.08 -15.11
CA GLY A 368 5.25 1.78 -13.71
C GLY A 368 6.46 1.29 -12.93
N TRP A 369 6.70 1.86 -11.75
CA TRP A 369 7.64 1.34 -10.77
C TRP A 369 6.88 0.60 -9.68
N PHE A 370 7.30 -0.63 -9.40
CA PHE A 370 6.67 -1.48 -8.40
C PHE A 370 7.67 -1.99 -7.38
N SER A 371 7.23 -2.12 -6.13
CA SER A 371 8.05 -2.73 -5.09
C SER A 371 7.23 -3.40 -3.99
N TRP A 372 7.72 -4.53 -3.48
CA TRP A 372 7.18 -5.27 -2.34
C TRP A 372 8.18 -6.31 -1.83
N GLY A 373 7.88 -6.93 -0.69
CA GLY A 373 8.59 -8.09 -0.17
C GLY A 373 7.78 -9.38 -0.24
N TYR A 374 8.46 -10.51 -0.10
CA TYR A 374 7.80 -11.83 -0.14
C TYR A 374 7.13 -12.18 1.19
N ASN A 375 7.51 -11.49 2.26
CA ASN A 375 7.01 -11.72 3.60
C ASN A 375 5.78 -10.87 3.95
N ASP A 376 5.23 -10.13 2.99
CA ASP A 376 4.02 -9.33 3.21
C ASP A 376 2.81 -10.26 3.46
N GLU A 377 2.26 -10.20 4.67
CA GLU A 377 1.07 -10.97 5.06
C GLU A 377 -0.23 -10.16 4.92
N VAL A 378 -0.12 -8.85 4.73
CA VAL A 378 -1.25 -7.95 4.53
C VAL A 378 -1.65 -7.98 3.06
N CYS A 379 -0.68 -7.75 2.17
CA CYS A 379 -0.82 -7.85 0.73
C CYS A 379 0.10 -8.98 0.23
N PRO A 380 -0.37 -10.23 0.15
CA PRO A 380 0.48 -11.36 -0.18
C PRO A 380 1.09 -11.26 -1.58
N PRO A 381 2.38 -11.62 -1.76
CA PRO A 381 3.05 -11.58 -3.06
C PRO A 381 2.35 -12.39 -4.15
N THR A 382 1.64 -13.49 -3.84
CA THR A 382 0.84 -14.22 -4.84
C THR A 382 -0.17 -13.32 -5.53
N SER A 383 -0.85 -12.46 -4.77
CA SER A 383 -1.86 -11.54 -5.28
C SER A 383 -1.24 -10.39 -6.08
N MET A 384 -0.15 -9.82 -5.58
CA MET A 384 0.56 -8.70 -6.24
C MET A 384 1.19 -9.13 -7.55
N TYR A 385 1.83 -10.32 -7.60
CA TYR A 385 2.36 -10.87 -8.85
C TYR A 385 1.26 -11.17 -9.86
N ALA A 386 0.10 -11.67 -9.42
CA ALA A 386 -1.02 -11.91 -10.32
C ALA A 386 -1.49 -10.61 -11.00
N ALA A 387 -1.59 -9.50 -10.27
CA ALA A 387 -1.89 -8.20 -10.85
C ALA A 387 -0.73 -7.64 -11.71
N TYR A 388 0.51 -7.76 -11.25
CA TYR A 388 1.68 -7.25 -11.96
C TYR A 388 1.91 -7.96 -13.29
N ASN A 389 1.77 -9.29 -13.35
CA ASN A 389 2.12 -10.10 -14.52
C ASN A 389 1.23 -9.82 -15.74
N VAL A 390 0.01 -9.29 -15.56
CA VAL A 390 -0.88 -8.93 -16.67
C VAL A 390 -0.60 -7.56 -17.30
N ILE A 391 0.27 -6.75 -16.68
CA ILE A 391 0.65 -5.44 -17.22
C ILE A 391 1.53 -5.62 -18.45
N SER A 392 1.17 -4.99 -19.57
CA SER A 392 1.93 -4.99 -20.83
C SER A 392 2.74 -3.71 -21.06
N SER A 393 2.45 -2.62 -20.35
CA SER A 393 3.22 -1.38 -20.41
C SER A 393 4.61 -1.54 -19.78
N PRO A 394 5.56 -0.63 -20.07
CA PRO A 394 6.87 -0.64 -19.42
C PRO A 394 6.72 -0.67 -17.90
N LYS A 395 7.40 -1.60 -17.24
CA LYS A 395 7.30 -1.79 -15.80
C LYS A 395 8.61 -2.29 -15.22
N GLU A 396 8.92 -1.84 -14.02
CA GLU A 396 10.05 -2.28 -13.22
C GLU A 396 9.55 -2.85 -11.90
N LEU A 397 10.20 -3.90 -11.41
CA LEU A 397 9.88 -4.51 -10.12
C LEU A 397 11.15 -4.58 -9.27
N HIS A 398 11.12 -3.89 -8.13
CA HIS A 398 12.24 -3.78 -7.19
C HIS A 398 11.86 -4.52 -5.90
N LEU A 399 12.43 -5.70 -5.69
CA LEU A 399 12.04 -6.60 -4.61
C LEU A 399 12.91 -6.40 -3.36
N TYR A 400 12.25 -6.30 -2.21
CA TYR A 400 12.91 -6.36 -0.91
C TYR A 400 12.43 -7.60 -0.17
N LEU A 401 13.05 -8.74 -0.47
CA LEU A 401 12.51 -10.08 -0.18
C LEU A 401 12.05 -10.29 1.27
N GLU A 402 12.81 -9.78 2.24
CA GLU A 402 12.52 -9.91 3.67
C GLU A 402 11.35 -9.04 4.14
N THR A 403 11.01 -7.96 3.44
CA THR A 403 10.03 -7.00 3.94
C THR A 403 8.64 -7.63 4.03
N GLY A 404 7.97 -7.31 5.12
CA GLY A 404 6.53 -7.50 5.28
C GLY A 404 5.79 -6.30 4.69
N HIS A 405 4.77 -5.82 5.41
CA HIS A 405 4.02 -4.63 5.01
C HIS A 405 4.71 -3.32 5.47
N TYR A 406 6.01 -3.18 5.22
CA TYR A 406 6.84 -2.03 5.61
C TYR A 406 7.96 -1.78 4.59
N TRP A 407 8.68 -0.68 4.79
CA TRP A 407 9.77 -0.24 3.91
C TRP A 407 11.13 -0.32 4.62
N TYR A 408 12.17 -0.61 3.84
CA TYR A 408 13.53 -0.20 4.21
C TYR A 408 13.82 1.23 3.71
N GLN A 409 14.85 1.87 4.26
CA GLN A 409 15.22 3.23 3.85
C GLN A 409 15.71 3.25 2.40
N GLU A 410 16.49 2.24 2.01
CA GLU A 410 17.00 2.07 0.66
C GLU A 410 15.85 1.97 -0.36
N GLN A 411 14.79 1.24 -0.01
CA GLN A 411 13.59 1.11 -0.83
C GLN A 411 12.87 2.44 -1.02
N TRP A 412 12.80 3.24 0.05
CA TRP A 412 12.22 4.57 0.02
C TRP A 412 13.03 5.52 -0.87
N ASP A 413 14.35 5.47 -0.77
CA ASP A 413 15.25 6.33 -1.54
C ASP A 413 15.18 5.99 -3.04
N GLU A 414 15.19 4.69 -3.40
CA GLU A 414 15.01 4.23 -4.79
C GLU A 414 13.67 4.69 -5.39
N TRP A 415 12.58 4.53 -4.62
CA TRP A 415 11.25 4.98 -5.01
C TRP A 415 11.20 6.49 -5.26
N LEU A 416 11.76 7.27 -4.33
CA LEU A 416 11.78 8.72 -4.39
C LEU A 416 12.60 9.23 -5.57
N ASP A 417 13.78 8.65 -5.80
CA ASP A 417 14.64 9.01 -6.91
C ASP A 417 14.02 8.63 -8.26
N TRP A 418 13.34 7.49 -8.35
CA TRP A 418 12.63 7.13 -9.57
C TRP A 418 11.52 8.13 -9.90
N ILE A 419 10.71 8.52 -8.91
CA ILE A 419 9.65 9.55 -9.10
C ILE A 419 10.25 10.87 -9.58
N ARG A 420 11.33 11.34 -8.94
CA ARG A 420 11.99 12.60 -9.31
C ARG A 420 12.49 12.59 -10.76
N ARG A 421 13.06 11.47 -11.20
CA ARG A 421 13.46 11.27 -12.60
C ARG A 421 12.27 11.37 -13.56
N GLN A 422 11.14 10.73 -13.24
CA GLN A 422 9.94 10.79 -14.08
C GLN A 422 9.30 12.19 -14.12
N LEU A 423 9.41 12.95 -13.03
CA LEU A 423 8.99 14.35 -12.96
C LEU A 423 9.99 15.32 -13.62
N ASN A 424 11.14 14.82 -14.10
CA ASN A 424 12.23 15.60 -14.66
C ASN A 424 12.71 16.72 -13.71
N VAL A 425 12.79 16.41 -12.41
CA VAL A 425 13.33 17.31 -11.38
C VAL A 425 14.58 16.69 -10.77
N SER A 426 15.71 17.39 -10.86
CA SER A 426 16.92 17.03 -10.11
C SER A 426 16.79 17.51 -8.67
N MET A 427 17.47 16.87 -7.72
CA MET A 427 17.68 17.46 -6.39
C MET A 427 18.59 18.69 -6.51
#